data_AF-A0A1E3NPS5-F1
#
_entry.id   AF-A0A1E3NPS5-F1
#
_cell.length_a   1.000
_cell.length_b   1.000
_cell.length_c   1.000
_cell.angle_alpha   90.00
_cell.angle_beta   90.00
_cell.angle_gamma   90.00
#
_symmetry.space_group_name_H-M   'P 1'
#
loop_
_entity.id
_entity.type
_entity.pdbx_description
1 polymer ?
#
loop_
_entity_poly.entity_id
_entity_poly.type
_entity_poly.pdbx_seq_one_letter_code
_entity_poly.pdbx_strand_id
1 'polypeptide(L)'
;MSPTDKEIKVAALTRLLQDRTTYIQEVGEKEKRLKDINKHDGKNKRSDSDSNAEILLQETKNLIHLVEAKIKEVATDLRGTPNGESGDAVNRLLYEADRF
;
A
#
# COMPACT_ATOMS: atom_id res chain seq x y z
N MET A 1 7.35 -2.14 -30.39
CA MET A 1 5.98 -2.63 -30.11
C MET A 1 5.47 -1.89 -28.89
N SER A 2 4.18 -1.53 -28.86
CA SER A 2 3.54 -0.94 -27.67
C SER A 2 3.15 -2.04 -26.68
N PRO A 3 3.14 -1.77 -25.36
CA PRO A 3 2.77 -2.76 -24.37
C PRO A 3 1.31 -3.22 -24.55
N THR A 4 1.09 -4.51 -24.30
CA THR A 4 -0.24 -5.14 -24.30
C THR A 4 -1.04 -4.75 -23.07
N ASP A 5 -2.37 -4.87 -23.14
CA ASP A 5 -3.27 -4.65 -21.99
C ASP A 5 -2.86 -5.47 -20.76
N LYS A 6 -2.47 -6.73 -20.97
CA LYS A 6 -1.96 -7.62 -19.89
C LYS A 6 -0.69 -7.06 -19.25
N GLU A 7 0.27 -6.60 -20.05
CA GLU A 7 1.52 -6.01 -19.53
C GLU A 7 1.27 -4.71 -18.76
N ILE A 8 0.33 -3.88 -19.22
CA ILE A 8 -0.06 -2.66 -18.52
C ILE A 8 -0.67 -3.00 -17.15
N LYS A 9 -1.58 -3.99 -17.09
CA LYS A 9 -2.20 -4.45 -15.84
C LYS A 9 -1.20 -5.09 -14.88
N VAL A 10 -0.24 -5.88 -15.40
CA VAL A 10 0.86 -6.45 -14.59
C VAL A 10 1.74 -5.35 -14.01
N ALA A 11 2.10 -4.34 -14.79
CA ALA A 11 2.89 -3.21 -14.32
C ALA A 11 2.13 -2.40 -13.25
N ALA A 12 0.82 -2.17 -13.46
CA ALA A 12 -0.04 -1.51 -12.50
C ALA A 12 -0.14 -2.29 -11.18
N LEU A 13 -0.36 -3.60 -11.23
CA LEU A 13 -0.43 -4.45 -10.04
C LEU A 13 0.89 -4.46 -9.27
N THR A 14 2.01 -4.57 -9.98
CA THR A 14 3.36 -4.49 -9.40
C THR A 14 3.57 -3.18 -8.66
N ARG A 15 3.17 -2.06 -9.27
CA ARG A 15 3.31 -0.73 -8.66
C ARG A 15 2.44 -0.60 -7.41
N LEU A 16 1.20 -1.06 -7.44
CA LEU A 16 0.30 -1.00 -6.30
C LEU A 16 0.81 -1.82 -5.10
N LEU A 17 1.40 -3.00 -5.34
CA LEU A 17 2.04 -3.81 -4.28
C LEU A 17 3.24 -3.08 -3.64
N GLN A 18 4.04 -2.38 -4.45
CA GLN A 18 5.14 -1.54 -3.96
C GLN A 18 4.64 -0.35 -3.15
N ASP A 19 3.61 0.35 -3.63
CA ASP A 19 3.02 1.50 -2.94
C ASP A 19 2.43 1.05 -1.59
N ARG A 20 1.74 -0.10 -1.53
CA ARG A 20 1.26 -0.68 -0.27
C ARG A 20 2.41 -0.92 0.73
N THR A 21 3.50 -1.53 0.26
CA THR A 21 4.67 -1.79 1.11
C THR A 21 5.26 -0.49 1.65
N THR A 22 5.34 0.54 0.80
CA THR A 22 5.85 1.86 1.16
C THR A 22 4.97 2.52 2.23
N TYR A 23 3.64 2.49 2.06
CA TYR A 23 2.72 3.05 3.05
C TYR A 23 2.75 2.31 4.40
N ILE A 24 2.91 0.98 4.39
CA ILE A 24 3.09 0.21 5.63
C ILE A 24 4.38 0.62 6.36
N GLN A 25 5.48 0.77 5.62
CA GLN A 25 6.75 1.25 6.19
C GLN A 25 6.59 2.66 6.77
N GLU A 26 5.94 3.56 6.03
CA GLU A 26 5.69 4.94 6.47
C GLU A 26 4.81 5.01 7.73
N VAL A 27 3.77 4.17 7.82
CA VAL A 27 2.96 4.01 9.04
C VAL A 27 3.84 3.56 10.20
N GLY A 28 4.68 2.55 10.00
CA GLY A 28 5.60 2.06 11.04
C GLY A 28 6.58 3.13 11.53
N GLU A 29 7.13 3.93 10.63
CA GLU A 29 8.00 5.06 10.97
C GLU A 29 7.26 6.16 11.75
N LYS A 30 6.06 6.53 11.30
CA LYS A 30 5.23 7.55 11.97
C LYS A 30 4.79 7.09 13.36
N GLU A 31 4.36 5.84 13.51
CA GLU A 31 4.01 5.26 14.81
C GLU A 31 5.20 5.23 15.76
N LYS A 32 6.40 4.91 15.27
CA LYS A 32 7.62 4.96 16.07
C LYS A 32 7.93 6.38 16.54
N ARG A 33 7.87 7.37 15.64
CA ARG A 33 8.09 8.79 15.98
C ARG A 33 7.10 9.29 17.03
N LEU A 34 5.82 8.98 16.89
CA LEU A 34 4.79 9.34 17.87
C LEU A 34 5.04 8.68 19.24
N LYS A 35 5.51 7.43 19.28
CA LYS A 35 5.88 6.77 20.54
C LYS A 35 7.09 7.42 21.20
N ASP A 36 8.08 7.84 20.41
CA ASP A 36 9.29 8.47 20.92
C ASP A 36 8.99 9.88 21.47
N ILE A 37 8.15 10.67 20.78
CA ILE A 37 7.66 11.98 21.26
C ILE A 37 6.93 11.83 22.61
N ASN A 38 5.99 10.89 22.71
CA ASN A 38 5.24 10.63 23.94
C ASN A 38 6.09 10.13 25.11
N LYS A 39 7.28 9.56 24.88
CA LYS A 39 8.20 9.11 25.94
C LYS A 39 9.09 10.22 26.49
N HIS A 40 9.43 11.20 25.66
CA HIS A 40 10.30 12.31 26.06
C HIS A 40 9.52 13.43 26.77
N ASP A 41 8.27 13.66 26.40
CA ASP A 41 7.41 14.66 27.04
C ASP A 41 6.64 14.10 28.24
N GLY A 42 7.37 13.73 29.30
CA GLY A 42 6.80 13.19 30.53
C GLY A 42 5.80 14.11 31.26
N LYS A 43 5.66 15.38 30.88
CA LYS A 43 4.73 16.38 31.45
C LYS A 43 4.65 17.60 30.52
N ASN A 44 3.98 17.55 29.37
CA ASN A 44 3.47 18.79 28.75
C ASN A 44 2.38 18.55 27.69
N LYS A 45 1.53 19.58 27.55
CA LYS A 45 0.32 19.63 26.73
C LYS A 45 0.50 18.99 25.35
N ARG A 46 -0.47 18.15 24.94
CA ARG A 46 -0.70 17.76 23.52
C ARG A 46 -0.51 19.01 22.66
N SER A 47 0.57 19.04 21.89
CA SER A 47 0.86 20.17 21.02
C SER A 47 0.03 20.02 19.73
N ASP A 48 -0.29 21.13 19.06
CA ASP A 48 -0.96 21.08 17.75
C ASP A 48 -0.13 20.31 16.68
N SER A 49 1.18 20.15 16.91
CA SER A 49 2.03 19.27 16.10
C SER A 49 1.78 17.78 16.31
N ASP A 50 1.38 17.36 17.52
CA ASP A 50 1.07 15.96 17.81
C ASP A 50 -0.25 15.54 17.16
N SER A 51 -1.26 16.41 17.20
CA SER A 51 -2.54 16.17 16.53
C SER A 51 -2.40 16.11 15.02
N ASN A 52 -1.55 16.96 14.41
CA ASN A 52 -1.25 16.87 12.98
C ASN A 52 -0.52 15.57 12.61
N ALA A 53 0.41 15.10 13.45
CA ALA A 53 1.11 13.84 13.22
C ALA A 53 0.18 12.61 13.34
N GLU A 54 -0.79 12.65 14.27
CA GLU A 54 -1.84 11.63 14.38
C GLU A 54 -2.79 11.63 13.17
N ILE A 55 -3.18 12.83 12.68
CA ILE A 55 -4.00 12.96 11.46
C ILE A 55 -3.28 12.37 10.26
N LEU A 56 -2.02 12.77 10.03
CA LEU A 56 -1.22 12.25 8.93
C LEU A 56 -1.04 10.72 9.01
N LEU A 57 -0.84 10.18 10.22
CA LEU A 57 -0.80 8.73 10.42
C LEU A 57 -2.11 8.06 10.00
N GLN A 58 -3.25 8.63 10.40
CA GLN A 58 -4.56 8.09 10.04
C GLN A 58 -4.82 8.19 8.53
N GLU A 59 -4.42 9.28 7.88
CA GLU A 59 -4.50 9.44 6.43
C GLU A 59 -3.63 8.40 5.72
N THR A 60 -2.39 8.17 6.15
CA THR A 60 -1.54 7.12 5.57
C THR A 60 -2.14 5.72 5.76
N LYS A 61 -2.77 5.44 6.91
CA LYS A 61 -3.51 4.17 7.12
C LYS A 61 -4.69 4.04 6.15
N ASN A 62 -5.42 5.11 5.91
CA ASN A 62 -6.53 5.11 4.95
C ASN A 62 -6.01 4.85 3.52
N LEU A 63 -4.83 5.37 3.14
CA LEU A 63 -4.21 5.08 1.84
C LEU A 63 -3.91 3.58 1.65
N ILE A 64 -3.50 2.87 2.70
CA ILE A 64 -3.28 1.42 2.64
C ILE A 64 -4.56 0.69 2.22
N HIS A 65 -5.69 1.01 2.86
CA HIS A 65 -6.97 0.39 2.52
C HIS A 65 -7.43 0.70 1.09
N LEU A 66 -7.21 1.93 0.63
CA LEU A 66 -7.52 2.32 -0.75
C LEU A 66 -6.65 1.56 -1.76
N VAL A 67 -5.35 1.42 -1.49
CA VAL A 67 -4.46 0.64 -2.34
C VAL A 67 -4.83 -0.84 -2.34
N GLU A 68 -5.17 -1.43 -1.19
CA GLU A 68 -5.62 -2.82 -1.09
C GLU A 68 -6.90 -3.06 -1.91
N ALA A 69 -7.86 -2.14 -1.86
CA ALA A 69 -9.05 -2.21 -2.71
C ALA A 69 -8.68 -2.17 -4.20
N LYS A 70 -7.72 -1.32 -4.58
CA LYS A 70 -7.27 -1.21 -5.98
C LYS A 70 -6.47 -2.42 -6.45
N ILE A 71 -5.67 -3.03 -5.57
CA ILE A 71 -4.96 -4.30 -5.82
C ILE A 71 -5.97 -5.38 -6.18
N LYS A 72 -7.06 -5.51 -5.41
CA LYS A 72 -8.13 -6.50 -5.66
C LYS A 72 -8.81 -6.28 -7.00
N GLU A 73 -9.12 -5.03 -7.33
CA GLU A 73 -9.74 -4.66 -8.60
C GLU A 73 -8.85 -5.05 -9.78
N VAL A 74 -7.58 -4.64 -9.77
CA VAL A 74 -6.62 -4.90 -10.86
C VAL A 74 -6.29 -6.40 -10.96
N ALA A 75 -6.16 -7.11 -9.83
CA ALA A 75 -5.93 -8.56 -9.83
C ALA A 75 -7.12 -9.32 -10.42
N THR A 76 -8.36 -8.90 -10.13
CA THR A 76 -9.57 -9.48 -10.71
C THR A 76 -9.63 -9.25 -12.21
N ASP A 77 -9.34 -8.02 -12.65
CA ASP A 77 -9.29 -7.67 -14.07
C ASP A 77 -8.20 -8.45 -14.82
N LEU A 78 -7.02 -8.61 -14.21
CA LEU A 78 -5.91 -9.39 -14.78
C LEU A 78 -6.23 -10.88 -14.91
N ARG A 79 -7.01 -11.46 -13.97
CA ARG A 79 -7.54 -12.83 -14.06
C ARG A 79 -8.58 -12.99 -15.16
N GLY A 80 -9.35 -11.92 -15.41
CA GLY A 80 -10.37 -11.87 -16.45
C GLY A 80 -9.81 -11.73 -17.87
N THR A 81 -8.55 -11.28 -18.04
CA THR A 81 -7.92 -11.13 -19.35
C THR A 81 -7.62 -12.49 -19.99
N PRO A 82 -8.36 -12.92 -21.04
CA PRO A 82 -8.16 -14.21 -21.67
C PRO A 82 -7.03 -14.08 -22.69
N ASN A 83 -5.79 -14.43 -22.34
CA ASN A 83 -4.69 -14.67 -23.28
C ASN A 83 -3.46 -15.31 -22.59
N GLY A 84 -3.14 -16.54 -23.00
CA GLY A 84 -1.85 -17.24 -22.81
C GLY A 84 -1.48 -17.60 -21.36
N GLU A 85 -0.82 -18.74 -21.18
CA GLU A 85 -0.29 -19.20 -19.89
C GLU A 85 0.24 -18.01 -19.07
N SER A 86 -0.36 -17.77 -17.91
CA SER A 86 0.16 -16.80 -16.96
C SER A 86 1.50 -17.32 -16.48
N GLY A 87 2.58 -16.71 -16.97
CA GLY A 87 3.93 -17.05 -16.53
C GLY A 87 4.05 -16.92 -15.00
N ASP A 88 4.98 -17.66 -14.40
CA ASP A 88 5.17 -17.73 -12.94
C ASP A 88 5.19 -16.37 -12.24
N ALA A 89 5.73 -15.33 -12.89
CA ALA A 89 5.75 -13.97 -12.36
C ALA A 89 4.35 -13.38 -12.15
N VAL A 90 3.43 -13.61 -13.09
CA VAL A 90 2.03 -13.15 -12.97
C VAL A 90 1.31 -13.91 -11.86
N ASN A 91 1.52 -15.23 -11.77
CA ASN A 91 0.92 -16.04 -10.71
C ASN A 91 1.42 -15.63 -9.33
N ARG A 92 2.71 -15.29 -9.19
CA ARG A 92 3.27 -14.77 -7.93
C ARG A 92 2.63 -13.43 -7.53
N LEU A 93 2.47 -12.50 -8.47
CA LEU A 93 1.82 -11.21 -8.21
C LEU A 93 0.35 -11.38 -7.80
N LEU A 94 -0.37 -12.27 -8.48
CA LEU A 94 -1.76 -12.59 -8.13
C LEU A 94 -1.87 -13.27 -6.76
N TYR A 95 -0.93 -14.18 -6.43
CA TYR A 95 -0.87 -14.80 -5.11
C TYR A 95 -0.57 -13.79 -4.01
N GLU A 96 0.36 -12.85 -4.25
CA GLU A 96 0.65 -11.78 -3.31
C GLU A 96 -0.56 -10.86 -3.11
N ALA A 97 -1.29 -10.54 -4.19
CA ALA A 97 -2.51 -9.77 -4.14
C ALA A 97 -3.63 -10.43 -3.29
N ASP A 98 -3.74 -11.76 -3.31
CA ASP A 98 -4.74 -12.51 -2.52
C ASP A 98 -4.47 -12.51 -1.00
N ARG A 99 -3.29 -12.08 -0.57
CA ARG A 99 -2.94 -12.03 0.87
C ARG A 99 -3.54 -10.84 1.60
N PHE A 100 -4.21 -9.93 0.89
CA PHE A 100 -4.76 -8.68 1.38
C PHE A 100 -6.24 -8.55 0.99
#